data_AF-F2IF55-F1
#
_entry.id   AF-F2IF55-F1
#
_cell.length_a   1.000
_cell.length_b   1.000
_cell.length_c   1.000
_cell.angle_alpha   90.00
_cell.angle_beta   90.00
_cell.angle_gamma   90.00
#
_symmetry.space_group_name_H-M   'P 1'
#
loop_
_entity.id
_entity.type
_entity.pdbx_description
1 polymer ?
#
loop_
_entity_poly.entity_id
_entity_poly.type
_entity_poly.pdbx_seq_one_letter_code
_entity_poly.pdbx_strand_id
1 'polypeptide(L)'
;MVEIFFEDIDEVPGVNPEFLFAWYSNVCEAEGKSLGDISLIFCSDEHLLEMNREYLQHDFFTDIITFDYTEEDLVSGDLFISVDRVRDNADEFDVLFQDELHRVCVHGLLHLCGYKDKSDEDEKLMRQKENDMLMLRKFHVEHLKA
;
A
#
# COMPACT_ATOMS: atom_id res chain seq x y z
N MET A 1 12.03 -6.20 -6.42
CA MET A 1 11.59 -5.23 -7.45
C MET A 1 10.30 -4.58 -6.99
N VAL A 2 9.91 -3.44 -7.56
CA VAL A 2 8.55 -2.90 -7.42
C VAL A 2 8.00 -2.67 -8.81
N GLU A 3 6.91 -3.35 -9.14
CA GLU A 3 6.18 -3.19 -10.40
C GLU A 3 4.77 -2.63 -10.14
N ILE A 4 4.20 -1.96 -11.14
CA ILE A 4 2.89 -1.30 -11.06
C ILE A 4 2.03 -1.75 -12.24
N PHE A 5 0.81 -2.16 -11.95
CA PHE A 5 -0.21 -2.59 -12.90
C PHE A 5 -1.51 -1.80 -12.67
N PHE A 6 -2.27 -1.63 -13.73
CA PHE A 6 -3.60 -1.01 -13.71
C PHE A 6 -4.56 -2.00 -14.37
N GLU A 7 -5.52 -2.52 -13.60
CA GLU A 7 -6.57 -3.40 -14.10
C GLU A 7 -7.88 -2.62 -14.16
N ASP A 8 -8.64 -2.79 -15.25
CA ASP A 8 -9.88 -2.06 -15.64
C ASP A 8 -9.84 -0.51 -15.68
N ILE A 9 -8.93 0.16 -14.98
CA ILE A 9 -8.84 1.63 -14.81
C ILE A 9 -7.74 2.29 -15.66
N ASP A 10 -7.80 3.62 -15.79
CA ASP A 10 -6.71 4.45 -16.32
C ASP A 10 -5.55 4.62 -15.31
N GLU A 11 -4.37 5.02 -15.78
CA GLU A 11 -3.17 5.27 -14.95
C GLU A 11 -3.43 6.25 -13.79
N VAL A 12 -3.09 5.86 -12.56
CA VAL A 12 -3.24 6.69 -11.36
C VAL A 12 -2.12 7.75 -11.29
N PRO A 13 -2.44 9.07 -11.30
CA PRO A 13 -1.42 10.10 -11.22
C PRO A 13 -0.64 10.06 -9.90
N GLY A 14 0.66 10.35 -9.97
CA GLY A 14 1.55 10.49 -8.79
C GLY A 14 2.23 9.20 -8.34
N VAL A 15 1.76 8.02 -8.78
CA VAL A 15 2.44 6.74 -8.51
C VAL A 15 3.73 6.67 -9.35
N ASN A 16 4.86 6.31 -8.72
CA ASN A 16 6.16 6.17 -9.38
C ASN A 16 6.91 4.96 -8.79
N PRO A 17 7.38 3.99 -9.62
CA PRO A 17 7.96 2.75 -9.12
C PRO A 17 9.35 2.94 -8.50
N GLU A 18 10.14 3.91 -8.98
CA GLU A 18 11.46 4.22 -8.39
C GLU A 18 11.31 4.84 -7.00
N PHE A 19 10.33 5.73 -6.83
CA PHE A 19 9.97 6.32 -5.54
C PHE A 19 9.43 5.25 -4.58
N LEU A 20 8.49 4.40 -5.03
CA LEU A 20 7.94 3.32 -4.20
C LEU A 20 9.02 2.33 -3.80
N PHE A 21 9.88 1.87 -4.73
CA PHE A 21 11.02 1.00 -4.43
C PHE A 21 11.95 1.63 -3.38
N ALA A 22 12.34 2.89 -3.58
CA ALA A 22 13.21 3.59 -2.63
C ALA A 22 12.54 3.71 -1.25
N TRP A 23 11.26 4.09 -1.18
CA TRP A 23 10.53 4.22 0.07
C TRP A 23 10.35 2.87 0.78
N TYR A 24 9.92 1.83 0.04
CA TYR A 24 9.70 0.49 0.57
C TYR A 24 11.00 -0.14 1.09
N SER A 25 12.15 0.12 0.45
CA SER A 25 13.46 -0.30 1.00
C SER A 25 13.72 0.33 2.36
N ASN A 26 13.47 1.64 2.53
CA ASN A 26 13.61 2.32 3.82
C ASN A 26 12.64 1.76 4.89
N VAL A 27 11.43 1.34 4.50
CA VAL A 27 10.44 0.73 5.41
C VAL A 27 10.87 -0.67 5.83
N CYS A 28 11.26 -1.54 4.89
CA CYS A 28 11.77 -2.87 5.19
C CYS A 28 13.02 -2.79 6.09
N GLU A 29 13.98 -1.93 5.75
CA GLU A 29 15.18 -1.69 6.56
C GLU A 29 14.85 -1.23 7.99
N ALA A 30 13.83 -0.38 8.17
CA ALA A 30 13.39 0.09 9.49
C ALA A 30 12.73 -1.01 10.34
N GLU A 31 12.09 -2.00 9.70
CA GLU A 31 11.55 -3.21 10.34
C GLU A 31 12.58 -4.36 10.43
N GLY A 32 13.83 -4.15 10.00
CA GLY A 32 14.90 -5.14 10.02
C GLY A 32 14.84 -6.19 8.88
N LYS A 33 13.96 -5.99 7.90
CA LYS A 33 13.72 -6.87 6.74
C LYS A 33 14.42 -6.35 5.47
N SER A 34 14.39 -7.16 4.41
CA SER A 34 14.83 -6.81 3.05
C SER A 34 13.64 -6.71 2.09
N LEU A 35 13.69 -5.78 1.13
CA LEU A 35 12.68 -5.67 0.07
C LEU A 35 12.93 -6.71 -1.04
N GLY A 36 11.99 -7.63 -1.22
CA GLY A 36 11.93 -8.59 -2.31
C GLY A 36 11.15 -8.04 -3.50
N ASP A 37 10.27 -8.86 -4.09
CA ASP A 37 9.46 -8.51 -5.26
C ASP A 37 8.02 -8.16 -4.85
N ILE A 38 7.59 -6.94 -5.16
CA ILE A 38 6.26 -6.40 -4.83
C ILE A 38 5.55 -5.93 -6.11
N SER A 39 4.34 -6.44 -6.33
CA SER A 39 3.42 -5.93 -7.35
C SER A 39 2.42 -4.98 -6.69
N LEU A 40 2.17 -3.80 -7.27
CA LEU A 40 1.01 -2.99 -6.94
C LEU A 40 0.02 -3.05 -8.11
N ILE A 41 -1.20 -3.55 -7.85
CA ILE A 41 -2.27 -3.67 -8.84
C ILE A 41 -3.36 -2.68 -8.43
N PHE A 42 -3.49 -1.58 -9.17
CA PHE A 42 -4.54 -0.59 -8.93
C PHE A 42 -5.77 -0.91 -9.78
N CYS A 43 -6.95 -0.90 -9.17
CA CYS A 43 -8.20 -1.34 -9.80
C CYS A 43 -9.43 -0.58 -9.24
N SER A 44 -10.61 -0.88 -9.80
CA SER A 44 -11.91 -0.42 -9.31
C SER A 44 -12.36 -1.14 -8.04
N ASP A 45 -13.36 -0.56 -7.38
CA ASP A 45 -14.00 -1.17 -6.20
C ASP A 45 -14.76 -2.46 -6.56
N GLU A 46 -15.39 -2.48 -7.74
CA GLU A 46 -16.03 -3.68 -8.31
C GLU A 46 -15.02 -4.82 -8.54
N HIS A 47 -13.88 -4.55 -9.18
CA HIS A 47 -12.85 -5.57 -9.43
C HIS A 47 -12.25 -6.11 -8.13
N LEU A 48 -11.96 -5.24 -7.16
CA LEU A 48 -11.43 -5.69 -5.87
C LEU A 48 -12.46 -6.51 -5.07
N LEU A 49 -13.76 -6.20 -5.19
CA LEU A 49 -14.83 -6.99 -4.61
C LEU A 49 -14.99 -8.37 -5.29
N GLU A 50 -14.80 -8.47 -6.61
CA GLU A 50 -14.75 -9.76 -7.31
C GLU A 50 -13.56 -10.61 -6.81
N MET A 51 -12.37 -10.01 -6.69
CA MET A 51 -11.19 -10.67 -6.10
C MET A 51 -11.42 -11.13 -4.64
N ASN A 52 -12.06 -10.31 -3.79
CA ASN A 52 -12.38 -10.65 -2.40
C ASN A 52 -13.33 -11.86 -2.31
N ARG A 53 -14.28 -11.96 -3.24
CA ARG A 53 -15.23 -13.08 -3.34
C ARG A 53 -14.58 -14.36 -3.84
N GLU A 54 -13.83 -14.31 -4.94
CA GLU A 54 -13.28 -15.51 -5.58
C GLU A 54 -12.12 -16.12 -4.77
N TYR A 55 -11.22 -15.29 -4.24
CA TYR A 55 -9.99 -15.76 -3.61
C TYR A 55 -10.08 -15.85 -2.08
N LEU A 56 -10.83 -14.95 -1.43
CA LEU A 56 -10.93 -14.88 0.05
C LEU A 56 -12.29 -15.29 0.62
N GLN A 57 -13.29 -15.58 -0.24
CA GLN A 57 -14.66 -15.94 0.16
C GLN A 57 -15.37 -14.87 1.01
N HIS A 58 -15.00 -13.60 0.79
CA HIS A 58 -15.54 -12.43 1.47
C HIS A 58 -16.43 -11.60 0.54
N ASP A 59 -17.54 -11.08 1.06
CA ASP A 59 -18.52 -10.28 0.29
C ASP A 59 -18.66 -8.87 0.90
N PHE A 60 -17.56 -8.11 0.87
CA PHE A 60 -17.49 -6.71 1.31
C PHE A 60 -16.42 -5.93 0.53
N PHE A 61 -16.61 -4.62 0.38
CA PHE A 61 -15.61 -3.71 -0.18
C PHE A 61 -14.48 -3.45 0.83
N THR A 62 -13.26 -3.33 0.34
CA THR A 62 -12.03 -3.07 1.11
C THR A 62 -11.16 -2.09 0.32
N ASP A 63 -10.23 -1.38 0.96
CA ASP A 63 -9.27 -0.53 0.24
C ASP A 63 -8.11 -1.33 -0.37
N ILE A 64 -7.72 -2.43 0.30
CA ILE A 64 -6.63 -3.31 -0.14
C ILE A 64 -6.93 -4.80 0.05
N ILE A 65 -6.36 -5.63 -0.82
CA ILE A 65 -6.10 -7.06 -0.62
C ILE A 65 -4.60 -7.29 -0.77
N THR A 66 -4.02 -8.09 0.12
CA THR A 66 -2.59 -8.44 0.15
C THR A 66 -2.41 -9.94 0.03
N PHE A 67 -1.64 -10.39 -0.96
CA PHE A 67 -1.18 -11.78 -1.10
C PHE A 67 0.29 -11.87 -0.68
N ASP A 68 0.58 -12.64 0.36
CA ASP A 68 1.91 -12.72 0.99
C ASP A 68 2.75 -13.87 0.41
N TYR A 69 3.93 -13.52 -0.11
CA TYR A 69 4.96 -14.44 -0.63
C TYR A 69 6.29 -14.29 0.11
N THR A 70 6.29 -13.69 1.31
CA THR A 70 7.50 -13.37 2.09
C THR A 70 8.26 -14.64 2.52
N GLU A 71 9.53 -14.75 2.13
CA GLU A 71 10.44 -15.82 2.57
C GLU A 71 11.42 -15.29 3.64
N GLU A 72 11.30 -15.79 4.88
CA GLU A 72 12.08 -15.33 6.05
C GLU A 72 11.99 -13.80 6.23
N ASP A 73 13.10 -13.07 5.98
CA ASP A 73 13.17 -11.61 6.07
C ASP A 73 13.01 -10.90 4.71
N LEU A 74 12.72 -11.63 3.61
CA LEU A 74 12.58 -11.09 2.25
C LEU A 74 11.11 -10.80 1.89
N VAL A 75 10.68 -9.56 2.12
CA VAL A 75 9.29 -9.09 1.94
C VAL A 75 8.88 -9.11 0.47
N SER A 76 7.94 -9.96 0.11
CA SER A 76 7.45 -10.14 -1.27
C SER A 76 5.94 -10.41 -1.29
N GLY A 77 5.22 -9.95 -2.30
CA GLY A 77 3.75 -10.06 -2.33
C GLY A 77 3.05 -9.18 -3.37
N ASP A 78 1.77 -9.46 -3.63
CA ASP A 78 0.91 -8.65 -4.50
C ASP A 78 -0.06 -7.80 -3.67
N LEU A 79 -0.12 -6.50 -3.97
CA LEU A 79 -0.98 -5.51 -3.31
C LEU A 79 -2.05 -5.02 -4.29
N PHE A 80 -3.27 -5.53 -4.19
CA PHE A 80 -4.42 -5.10 -4.99
C PHE A 80 -5.15 -3.96 -4.27
N ILE A 81 -5.25 -2.77 -4.88
CA ILE A 81 -5.69 -1.53 -4.23
C ILE A 81 -6.85 -0.90 -5.01
N SER A 82 -7.98 -0.68 -4.33
CA SER A 82 -9.15 0.01 -4.89
C SER A 82 -8.92 1.52 -4.90
N VAL A 83 -8.75 2.08 -6.10
CA VAL A 83 -8.49 3.51 -6.29
C VAL A 83 -9.73 4.34 -5.94
N ASP A 84 -10.91 3.77 -6.08
CA ASP A 84 -12.17 4.41 -5.75
C ASP A 84 -12.41 4.41 -4.24
N ARG A 85 -12.10 3.32 -3.53
CA ARG A 85 -12.13 3.29 -2.05
C ARG A 85 -11.10 4.24 -1.44
N VAL A 86 -9.89 4.31 -1.99
CA VAL A 86 -8.88 5.32 -1.59
C VAL A 86 -9.39 6.75 -1.78
N ARG A 87 -10.21 7.00 -2.81
CA ARG A 87 -10.81 8.33 -3.05
C ARG A 87 -11.95 8.64 -2.07
N ASP A 88 -12.85 7.68 -1.84
CA ASP A 88 -13.90 7.78 -0.80
C ASP A 88 -13.29 8.03 0.59
N ASN A 89 -12.26 7.26 0.98
CA ASN A 89 -11.53 7.44 2.24
C ASN A 89 -10.91 8.85 2.35
N ALA A 90 -10.29 9.34 1.27
CA ALA A 90 -9.64 10.66 1.28
C ALA A 90 -10.63 11.80 1.49
N ASP A 91 -11.80 11.72 0.85
CA ASP A 91 -12.90 12.68 1.02
C ASP A 91 -13.60 12.54 2.40
N GLU A 92 -13.70 11.32 2.97
CA GLU A 92 -14.25 11.10 4.32
C GLU A 92 -13.33 11.65 5.43
N PHE A 93 -12.01 11.49 5.28
CA PHE A 93 -11.04 11.87 6.31
C PHE A 93 -10.48 13.30 6.16
N ASP A 94 -10.91 14.08 5.17
CA ASP A 94 -10.41 15.43 4.83
C ASP A 94 -8.88 15.45 4.61
N VAL A 95 -8.39 14.48 3.83
CA VAL A 95 -6.96 14.31 3.49
C VAL A 95 -6.72 14.37 1.97
N LEU A 96 -5.48 14.59 1.57
CA LEU A 96 -5.12 14.52 0.15
C LEU A 96 -5.23 13.06 -0.33
N PHE A 97 -5.88 12.82 -1.47
CA PHE A 97 -5.90 11.51 -2.15
C PHE A 97 -4.49 10.88 -2.26
N GLN A 98 -3.46 11.68 -2.51
CA GLN A 98 -2.07 11.20 -2.55
C GLN A 98 -1.58 10.70 -1.18
N ASP A 99 -1.97 11.32 -0.06
CA ASP A 99 -1.56 10.85 1.27
C ASP A 99 -2.29 9.56 1.67
N GLU A 100 -3.57 9.42 1.33
CA GLU A 100 -4.34 8.18 1.58
C GLU A 100 -3.89 7.03 0.67
N LEU A 101 -3.62 7.30 -0.62
CA LEU A 101 -3.04 6.32 -1.53
C LEU A 101 -1.71 5.80 -1.01
N HIS A 102 -0.82 6.68 -0.51
CA HIS A 102 0.41 6.25 0.15
C HIS A 102 0.13 5.48 1.46
N ARG A 103 -0.88 5.85 2.26
CA ARG A 103 -1.26 5.13 3.48
C ARG A 103 -1.65 3.69 3.16
N VAL A 104 -2.56 3.47 2.20
CA VAL A 104 -3.02 2.14 1.81
C VAL A 104 -1.88 1.31 1.18
N CYS A 105 -1.04 1.92 0.35
CA CYS A 105 0.19 1.30 -0.17
C CYS A 105 1.11 0.75 0.96
N VAL A 106 1.44 1.58 1.96
CA VAL A 106 2.33 1.14 3.06
C VAL A 106 1.62 0.26 4.09
N HIS A 107 0.30 0.37 4.24
CA HIS A 107 -0.51 -0.56 5.01
C HIS A 107 -0.39 -1.99 4.47
N GLY A 108 -0.46 -2.17 3.13
CA GLY A 108 -0.18 -3.46 2.48
C GLY A 108 1.22 -3.98 2.75
N LEU A 109 2.24 -3.13 2.62
CA LEU A 109 3.62 -3.50 2.95
C LEU A 109 3.80 -3.87 4.43
N LEU A 110 3.09 -3.21 5.35
CA LEU A 110 3.12 -3.52 6.78
C LEU A 110 2.50 -4.88 7.10
N HIS A 111 1.44 -5.30 6.39
CA HIS A 111 0.93 -6.68 6.48
C HIS A 111 2.00 -7.71 6.07
N LEU A 112 2.74 -7.47 4.97
CA LEU A 112 3.88 -8.32 4.56
C LEU A 112 5.08 -8.25 5.54
N CYS A 113 5.24 -7.14 6.26
CA CYS A 113 6.15 -7.06 7.41
C CYS A 113 5.67 -7.91 8.61
N GLY A 114 4.42 -8.37 8.64
CA GLY A 114 3.83 -9.23 9.67
C GLY A 114 2.93 -8.51 10.67
N TYR A 115 2.61 -7.23 10.42
CA TYR A 115 1.62 -6.47 11.20
C TYR A 115 0.18 -6.95 10.90
N LYS A 116 -0.75 -6.53 11.75
CA LYS A 116 -2.17 -6.90 11.73
C LYS A 116 -3.02 -5.73 12.21
N ASP A 117 -4.31 -5.86 12.04
CA ASP A 117 -5.34 -4.83 12.27
C ASP A 117 -6.62 -5.39 12.92
N LYS A 118 -6.66 -6.69 13.24
CA LYS A 118 -7.90 -7.42 13.62
C LYS A 118 -8.32 -7.28 15.08
N SER A 119 -7.68 -6.40 15.84
CA SER A 119 -8.04 -6.07 17.22
C SER A 119 -7.74 -4.61 17.52
N ASP A 120 -8.42 -4.04 18.51
CA ASP A 120 -8.19 -2.69 19.03
C ASP A 120 -6.72 -2.37 19.36
N GLU A 121 -5.89 -3.36 19.69
CA GLU A 121 -4.47 -3.17 20.01
C GLU A 121 -3.61 -3.24 18.74
N ASP A 122 -3.89 -4.22 17.87
CA ASP A 122 -3.24 -4.37 16.56
C ASP A 122 -3.49 -3.14 15.66
N GLU A 123 -4.75 -2.68 15.55
CA GLU A 123 -5.12 -1.51 14.74
C GLU A 123 -4.38 -0.24 15.20
N LYS A 124 -4.27 0.00 16.51
CA LYS A 124 -3.55 1.16 17.04
C LYS A 124 -2.06 1.10 16.73
N LEU A 125 -1.45 -0.09 16.77
CA LEU A 125 -0.07 -0.32 16.35
C LEU A 125 0.10 -0.10 14.83
N MET A 126 -0.85 -0.59 14.02
CA MET A 126 -0.87 -0.41 12.58
C MET A 126 -0.98 1.06 12.19
N ARG A 127 -1.93 1.81 12.75
CA ARG A 127 -2.08 3.25 12.50
C ARG A 127 -0.87 4.06 12.99
N GLN A 128 -0.21 3.64 14.07
CA GLN A 128 1.08 4.24 14.46
C GLN A 128 2.15 3.97 13.38
N LYS A 129 2.33 2.71 12.98
CA LYS A 129 3.33 2.29 11.98
C LYS A 129 3.10 2.95 10.62
N GLU A 130 1.87 3.04 10.13
CA GLU A 130 1.52 3.81 8.93
C GLU A 130 2.04 5.24 9.03
N ASN A 131 1.76 5.94 10.13
CA ASN A 131 2.20 7.33 10.32
C ASN A 131 3.74 7.45 10.38
N ASP A 132 4.41 6.55 11.11
CA ASP A 132 5.88 6.50 11.18
C ASP A 132 6.51 6.25 9.79
N MET A 133 5.94 5.35 8.99
CA MET A 133 6.45 5.03 7.64
C MET A 133 6.10 6.09 6.59
N LEU A 134 4.94 6.77 6.69
CA LEU A 134 4.60 7.91 5.84
C LEU A 134 5.58 9.07 5.99
N MET A 135 6.30 9.18 7.12
CA MET A 135 7.39 10.14 7.32
C MET A 135 8.72 9.71 6.66
N LEU A 136 8.86 8.46 6.22
CA LEU A 136 10.00 7.97 5.44
C LEU A 136 9.87 8.26 3.93
N ARG A 137 8.76 8.85 3.48
CA ARG A 137 8.51 9.29 2.10
C ARG A 137 9.46 10.43 1.71
N LYS A 138 10.67 10.06 1.29
CA LYS A 138 11.67 10.98 0.71
C LYS A 138 11.27 11.33 -0.72
N PHE A 139 10.30 12.25 -0.86
CA PHE A 139 10.05 12.90 -2.14
C PHE A 139 11.37 13.48 -2.66
N HIS A 140 11.76 13.10 -3.88
CA HIS A 140 12.99 13.60 -4.48
C HIS A 140 12.78 15.05 -4.95
N VAL A 141 12.77 15.98 -3.99
CA VAL A 141 12.71 17.40 -4.27
C VAL A 141 14.03 17.77 -4.95
N GLU A 142 14.03 17.78 -6.28
CA GLU A 142 15.02 18.54 -7.03
C GLU A 142 14.96 19.97 -6.49
N HIS A 143 16.02 20.38 -5.80
CA HIS A 143 16.16 21.76 -5.37
C HIS A 143 16.24 22.65 -6.62
N LEU A 144 15.10 23.21 -7.02
CA LEU A 144 14.99 24.29 -7.99
C LEU A 144 15.93 25.42 -7.56
N LYS A 145 17.10 25.47 -8.21
CA LYS A 145 18.10 26.51 -7.98
C LYS A 145 17.57 27.81 -8.59
N ALA A 146 17.21 28.73 -7.71
CA ALA A 146 16.95 30.14 -8.04
C ALA A 146 18.24 30.85 -8.49
#